data_AF-A0A946GYW2-F1
#
_entry.id   AF-A0A946GYW2-F1
#
_cell.length_a   1.000
_cell.length_b   1.000
_cell.length_c   1.000
_cell.angle_alpha   90.00
_cell.angle_beta   90.00
_cell.angle_gamma   90.00
#
_symmetry.space_group_name_H-M   'P 1'
#
loop_
_entity.id
_entity.type
_entity.pdbx_description
1 polymer ?
#
loop_
_entity_poly.entity_id
_entity_poly.type
_entity_poly.pdbx_seq_one_letter_code
_entity_poly.pdbx_strand_id
1 'polypeptide(L)'
;MDPNSRKRRREDALWNNYDVSDDARELAQELSDTERAVLKILCDSRGAITLFELRARAPLSSEDVGKAIRLLRAKSMLRLTAGRRGRQLVRLTKTGKDEVGLP
;
A
#
# COMPACT_ATOMS: atom_id res chain seq x y z
N MET A 1 -15.70 -26.90 16.83
CA MET A 1 -15.71 -25.73 15.93
C MET A 1 -14.98 -24.59 16.62
N ASP A 2 -13.80 -24.22 16.14
CA ASP A 2 -13.01 -23.13 16.71
C ASP A 2 -13.63 -21.75 16.44
N PRO A 3 -13.94 -20.95 17.47
CA PRO A 3 -14.58 -19.64 17.32
C PRO A 3 -13.67 -18.56 16.70
N ASN A 4 -12.37 -18.84 16.54
CA ASN A 4 -11.38 -17.86 16.08
C ASN A 4 -11.25 -17.73 14.55
N SER A 5 -11.88 -18.62 13.78
CA SER A 5 -11.79 -18.62 12.30
C SER A 5 -12.75 -17.65 11.61
N ARG A 6 -13.72 -17.06 12.33
CA ARG A 6 -14.72 -16.15 11.74
C ARG A 6 -14.29 -14.68 11.71
N LYS A 7 -13.35 -14.25 12.55
CA LYS A 7 -12.92 -12.84 12.60
C LYS A 7 -11.97 -12.45 11.47
N ARG A 8 -11.12 -13.37 10.99
CA ARG A 8 -10.15 -13.05 9.94
C ARG A 8 -10.74 -12.84 8.54
N ARG A 9 -11.91 -13.42 8.23
CA ARG A 9 -12.53 -13.28 6.90
C ARG A 9 -13.29 -11.97 6.68
N ARG A 10 -13.60 -11.20 7.75
CA ARG A 10 -14.33 -9.93 7.62
C ARG A 10 -13.42 -8.74 7.32
N GLU A 11 -12.14 -8.81 7.69
CA GLU A 11 -11.22 -7.70 7.49
C GLU A 11 -10.75 -7.57 6.04
N ASP A 12 -10.66 -8.68 5.30
CA ASP A 12 -10.27 -8.69 3.88
C ASP A 12 -11.36 -8.11 2.95
N ALA A 13 -12.63 -8.12 3.37
CA ALA A 13 -13.75 -7.67 2.55
C ALA A 13 -13.97 -6.15 2.56
N LEU A 14 -13.39 -5.43 3.52
CA LEU A 14 -13.63 -3.98 3.71
C LEU A 14 -12.80 -3.09 2.77
N TRP A 15 -11.89 -3.66 1.98
CA TRP A 15 -10.98 -2.89 1.13
C TRP A 15 -11.38 -2.83 -0.34
N ASN A 16 -12.45 -3.52 -0.73
CA ASN A 16 -12.85 -3.65 -2.13
C ASN A 16 -13.93 -2.66 -2.59
N ASN A 17 -14.55 -1.88 -1.70
CA ASN A 17 -15.63 -0.95 -2.06
C ASN A 17 -15.43 0.41 -1.43
N TYR A 18 -14.46 1.16 -1.95
CA TYR A 18 -14.53 2.61 -1.91
C TYR A 18 -14.45 3.09 -3.35
N ASP A 19 -15.62 3.44 -3.87
CA ASP A 19 -15.74 4.19 -5.12
C ASP A 19 -14.97 5.50 -4.91
N VAL A 20 -13.95 5.71 -5.72
CA VAL A 20 -13.08 6.88 -5.60
C VAL A 20 -13.88 8.04 -6.19
N SER A 21 -14.57 8.80 -5.31
CA SER A 21 -15.22 10.07 -5.66
C SER A 21 -14.26 10.92 -6.49
N ASP A 22 -14.77 11.57 -7.54
CA ASP A 22 -14.00 12.43 -8.45
C ASP A 22 -13.25 13.56 -7.70
N ASP A 23 -13.59 13.86 -6.45
CA ASP A 23 -12.84 14.76 -5.55
C ASP A 23 -11.40 14.31 -5.24
N ALA A 24 -11.05 13.03 -5.47
CA ALA A 24 -9.69 12.53 -5.32
C ALA A 24 -8.76 12.90 -6.48
N ARG A 25 -9.29 13.43 -7.60
CA ARG A 25 -8.49 13.79 -8.78
C ARG A 25 -7.77 15.14 -8.67
N GLU A 26 -8.26 16.08 -7.86
CA GLU A 26 -7.65 17.42 -7.73
C GLU A 26 -6.65 17.55 -6.58
N LEU A 27 -6.55 16.61 -5.65
CA LEU A 27 -5.44 16.52 -4.67
C LEU A 27 -4.16 15.88 -5.27
N ALA A 28 -3.97 16.04 -6.56
CA ALA A 28 -2.83 15.53 -7.30
C ALA A 28 -1.74 16.60 -7.40
N GLN A 29 -0.96 16.84 -6.33
CA GLN A 29 0.37 17.43 -6.54
C GLN A 29 1.39 17.11 -5.44
N GLU A 30 0.98 16.90 -4.19
CA GLU A 30 1.95 16.64 -3.11
C GLU A 30 1.76 15.28 -2.44
N LEU A 31 2.87 14.54 -2.33
CA LEU A 31 2.96 13.35 -1.51
C LEU A 31 3.08 13.75 -0.04
N SER A 32 2.19 13.23 0.79
CA SER A 32 2.28 13.34 2.25
C SER A 32 3.54 12.64 2.79
N ASP A 33 3.98 13.02 3.98
CA ASP A 33 5.15 12.41 4.63
C ASP A 33 4.98 10.90 4.80
N THR A 34 3.78 10.43 5.12
CA THR A 34 3.44 9.00 5.21
C THR A 34 3.61 8.28 3.87
N GLU A 35 3.12 8.88 2.78
CA GLU A 35 3.28 8.33 1.43
C GLU A 35 4.75 8.29 1.02
N ARG A 36 5.51 9.37 1.29
CA ARG A 36 6.95 9.45 1.02
C ARG A 36 7.73 8.40 1.82
N ALA A 37 7.40 8.21 3.09
CA ALA A 37 8.03 7.19 3.93
C ALA A 37 7.78 5.77 3.39
N VAL A 38 6.54 5.46 2.99
CA VAL A 38 6.20 4.17 2.38
C VAL A 38 6.93 3.97 1.05
N LEU A 39 6.97 4.99 0.19
CA LEU A 39 7.70 4.93 -1.07
C LEU A 39 9.19 4.68 -0.87
N LYS A 40 9.83 5.39 0.09
CA LYS A 40 11.24 5.20 0.44
C LYS A 40 11.54 3.76 0.85
N ILE A 41 10.73 3.18 1.74
CA ILE A 41 10.89 1.78 2.17
C ILE A 41 10.74 0.81 1.00
N LEU A 42 9.79 1.08 0.09
CA LEU A 42 9.60 0.26 -1.11
C LEU A 42 10.76 0.41 -2.11
N CYS A 43 11.39 1.58 -2.19
CA CYS A 43 12.58 1.79 -3.01
C CYS A 43 13.80 1.07 -2.45
N ASP A 44 14.02 1.17 -1.14
CA ASP A 44 15.12 0.48 -0.45
C ASP A 44 14.98 -1.05 -0.53
N SER A 45 13.75 -1.51 -0.68
CA SER A 45 13.45 -2.91 -0.92
C SER A 45 13.69 -3.23 -2.39
N ARG A 46 14.76 -3.97 -2.71
CA ARG A 46 15.11 -4.41 -4.08
C ARG A 46 14.07 -5.38 -4.69
N GLY A 47 12.85 -4.93 -4.94
CA GLY A 47 11.77 -5.73 -5.53
C GLY A 47 10.42 -5.56 -4.85
N ALA A 48 9.56 -6.58 -5.01
CA ALA A 48 8.28 -6.62 -4.34
C ALA A 48 8.47 -7.13 -2.90
N ILE A 49 7.83 -6.48 -1.93
CA ILE A 49 7.82 -6.93 -0.53
C ILE A 49 6.40 -7.23 -0.10
N THR A 50 6.23 -8.05 0.92
CA THR A 50 4.91 -8.31 1.49
C THR A 50 4.40 -7.08 2.25
N LEU A 51 3.08 -6.94 2.34
CA LEU A 51 2.45 -5.93 3.19
C LEU A 51 2.92 -6.02 4.65
N PHE A 52 3.16 -7.25 5.12
CA PHE A 52 3.69 -7.52 6.45
C PHE A 52 5.10 -6.93 6.63
N GLU A 53 6.01 -7.19 5.69
CA GLU A 53 7.37 -6.63 5.74
C GLU A 53 7.37 -5.10 5.65
N LEU A 54 6.49 -4.52 4.83
CA LEU A 54 6.34 -3.07 4.75
C LEU A 54 5.93 -2.48 6.10
N ARG A 55 4.92 -3.06 6.76
CA ARG A 55 4.47 -2.63 8.09
C ARG A 55 5.55 -2.80 9.16
N ALA A 56 6.34 -3.87 9.08
CA ALA A 56 7.42 -4.11 10.04
C ALA A 56 8.60 -3.12 9.90
N ARG A 57 8.80 -2.54 8.70
CA ARG A 57 9.87 -1.58 8.42
C ARG A 57 9.44 -0.13 8.57
N ALA A 58 8.14 0.15 8.42
CA ALA A 58 7.61 1.49 8.54
C ALA A 58 7.49 1.88 10.02
N PRO A 59 8.05 3.02 10.45
CA PRO A 59 7.77 3.61 11.76
C PRO A 59 6.39 4.29 11.76
N LEU A 60 5.37 3.60 11.23
CA LEU A 60 4.02 4.11 10.97
C LEU A 60 2.99 3.11 11.49
N SER A 61 1.81 3.59 11.85
CA SER A 61 0.72 2.69 12.25
C SER A 61 0.28 1.80 11.08
N SER A 62 -0.30 0.63 11.39
CA SER A 62 -0.83 -0.27 10.35
C SER A 62 -1.95 0.39 9.53
N GLU A 63 -2.68 1.31 10.13
CA GLU A 63 -3.72 2.11 9.47
C GLU A 63 -3.11 3.10 8.49
N ASP A 64 -2.09 3.85 8.91
CA ASP A 64 -1.40 4.84 8.08
C ASP A 64 -0.72 4.18 6.88
N VAL A 65 -0.07 3.03 7.09
CA VAL A 65 0.50 2.23 5.99
C VAL A 65 -0.59 1.78 5.02
N GLY A 66 -1.75 1.34 5.55
CA GLY A 66 -2.89 0.94 4.72
C GLY A 66 -3.53 2.09 3.95
N LYS A 67 -3.58 3.30 4.52
CA LYS A 67 -4.06 4.52 3.88
C LYS A 67 -3.09 4.97 2.79
N ALA A 68 -1.80 5.03 3.10
CA ALA A 68 -0.75 5.38 2.15
C ALA A 68 -0.71 4.43 0.95
N ILE A 69 -0.82 3.12 1.16
CA ILE A 69 -0.90 2.15 0.05
C ILE A 69 -2.07 2.43 -0.88
N ARG A 70 -3.26 2.72 -0.32
CA ARG A 70 -4.46 3.00 -1.10
C ARG A 70 -4.27 4.26 -1.96
N LEU A 71 -3.76 5.33 -1.36
CA LEU A 71 -3.52 6.60 -2.05
C LEU A 71 -2.43 6.46 -3.13
N LEU A 72 -1.30 5.82 -2.81
CA LEU A 72 -0.23 5.56 -3.78
C LEU A 72 -0.67 4.64 -4.93
N ARG A 73 -1.60 3.71 -4.67
CA ARG A 73 -2.22 2.89 -5.73
C ARG A 73 -3.13 3.73 -6.63
N ALA A 74 -3.93 4.63 -6.06
CA ALA A 74 -4.76 5.56 -6.83
C ALA A 74 -3.89 6.48 -7.70
N LYS A 75 -2.73 6.90 -7.20
CA LYS A 75 -1.70 7.67 -7.93
C LYS A 75 -0.87 6.81 -8.92
N SER A 76 -1.19 5.53 -9.11
CA SER A 76 -0.44 4.61 -9.98
C SER A 76 1.06 4.46 -9.65
N MET A 77 1.49 4.82 -8.43
CA MET A 77 2.89 4.74 -8.00
C MET A 77 3.28 3.34 -7.49
N LEU A 78 2.30 2.54 -7.08
CA LEU A 78 2.52 1.14 -6.69
C LEU A 78 1.43 0.21 -7.22
N ARG A 79 1.73 -1.09 -7.22
CA ARG A 79 0.80 -2.16 -7.53
C ARG A 79 0.82 -3.20 -6.41
N LEU A 80 -0.36 -3.74 -6.14
CA LEU A 80 -0.56 -4.89 -5.28
C LEU A 80 -0.71 -6.13 -6.15
N THR A 81 0.06 -7.18 -5.85
CA THR A 81 -0.06 -8.47 -6.52
C THR A 81 -0.28 -9.58 -5.50
N ALA A 82 -0.99 -10.63 -5.91
CA ALA A 82 -1.12 -11.83 -5.10
C ALA A 82 0.23 -12.55 -5.04
N GLY A 83 0.72 -12.75 -3.83
CA GLY A 83 1.88 -13.58 -3.52
C GLY A 83 1.49 -15.02 -3.16
N ARG A 84 2.50 -15.84 -2.88
CA ARG A 84 2.29 -17.22 -2.42
C ARG A 84 1.56 -17.24 -1.08
N ARG A 85 0.70 -18.25 -0.87
CA ARG A 85 -0.03 -18.50 0.39
C ARG A 85 -0.96 -17.34 0.81
N GLY A 86 -1.58 -16.66 -0.15
CA GLY A 86 -2.56 -15.60 0.13
C GLY A 86 -1.98 -14.29 0.65
N ARG A 87 -0.65 -14.11 0.57
CA ARG A 87 0.00 -12.86 0.96
C ARG A 87 -0.15 -11.81 -0.13
N GLN A 88 -0.33 -10.55 0.23
CA GLN A 88 -0.25 -9.44 -0.74
C GLN A 88 1.19 -8.93 -0.83
N LEU A 89 1.66 -8.78 -2.06
CA LEU A 89 2.93 -8.16 -2.41
C LEU A 89 2.69 -6.73 -2.88
N VAL A 90 3.54 -5.82 -2.43
CA VAL A 90 3.56 -4.41 -2.78
C VAL A 90 4.80 -4.16 -3.63
N ARG A 91 4.64 -3.51 -4.78
CA ARG A 91 5.74 -3.19 -5.69
C ARG A 91 5.55 -1.79 -6.27
N LEU A 92 6.64 -1.04 -6.39
CA LEU A 92 6.64 0.22 -7.11
C LEU A 92 6.42 0.01 -8.62
N THR A 93 5.66 0.91 -9.22
CA THR A 93 5.58 1.05 -10.68
C THR A 93 6.78 1.84 -11.20
N LYS A 94 6.89 1.98 -12.51
CA LYS A 94 7.85 2.91 -13.12
C LYS A 94 7.61 4.34 -12.62
N THR A 95 6.36 4.81 -12.70
CA THR A 95 5.93 6.12 -12.19
C THR A 95 6.32 6.33 -10.73
N GLY A 96 6.08 5.35 -9.85
CA GLY A 96 6.46 5.48 -8.44
C GLY A 96 7.96 5.46 -8.17
N LYS A 97 8.79 4.96 -9.08
CA LYS A 97 10.25 5.08 -8.97
C LYS A 97 10.72 6.46 -9.41
N ASP A 98 10.19 6.94 -10.54
CA ASP A 98 10.55 8.23 -11.13
C ASP A 98 10.21 9.39 -10.17
N GLU A 99 9.05 9.32 -9.50
CA GLU A 99 8.57 10.31 -8.51
C GLU A 99 9.41 10.38 -7.23
N VAL A 100 10.07 9.28 -6.86
CA VAL A 100 10.90 9.23 -5.64
C VAL A 100 12.30 9.77 -5.91
N GLY A 101 12.62 10.11 -7.17
CA GLY A 101 13.87 10.77 -7.53
C GLY A 101 15.12 9.96 -7.16
N LEU A 102 15.06 8.64 -7.35
CA LEU A 102 16.22 7.78 -7.21
C LEU A 102 16.74 7.42 -8.62
N PRO A 103 18.07 7.42 -8.81
CA PRO A 103 18.71 7.24 -10.12
C PRO A 103 18.33 5.95 -10.84
#